data_AF-C6BY12-F1
#
_entry.id   AF-C6BY12-F1
#
_cell.length_a   1.000
_cell.length_b   1.000
_cell.length_c   1.000
_cell.angle_alpha   90.00
_cell.angle_beta   90.00
_cell.angle_gamma   90.00
#
_symmetry.space_group_name_H-M   'P 1'
#
loop_
_entity.id
_entity.type
_entity.pdbx_description
1 polymer ?
#
loop_
_entity_poly.entity_id
_entity_poly.type
_entity_poly.pdbx_seq_one_letter_code
_entity_poly.pdbx_strand_id
1 'polypeptide(L)'
;MSFFEFNVVFFVIDFVVLYFYIKKIKCPKCDNISKAVTYREMGMSGLALILAWVAYDLYYGKPVEILGYSLLILSDVYLFLYKDTFYCRHCMKGIPFTEEDIIK
;
A
#
# COMPACT_ATOMS: atom_id res chain seq x y z
N MET A 1 -17.86 -3.24 -18.81
CA MET A 1 -16.67 -2.42 -18.48
C MET A 1 -15.44 -3.11 -19.03
N SER A 2 -14.60 -2.41 -19.78
CA SER A 2 -13.36 -2.94 -20.32
C SER A 2 -12.33 -3.24 -19.21
N PHE A 3 -11.33 -4.07 -19.51
CA PHE A 3 -10.22 -4.36 -18.59
C PHE A 3 -9.52 -3.08 -18.10
N PHE A 4 -9.32 -2.12 -19.01
CA PHE A 4 -8.66 -0.86 -18.69
C PHE A 4 -9.49 0.01 -17.74
N GLU A 5 -10.79 0.14 -18.00
CA GLU A 5 -11.71 0.87 -17.13
C GLU A 5 -11.80 0.26 -15.73
N PHE A 6 -11.84 -1.07 -15.63
CA PHE A 6 -11.83 -1.77 -14.34
C PHE A 6 -10.56 -1.45 -13.54
N ASN A 7 -9.39 -1.58 -14.14
CA ASN A 7 -8.12 -1.29 -13.48
C ASN A 7 -8.01 0.18 -13.05
N VAL A 8 -8.48 1.12 -13.87
CA VAL A 8 -8.47 2.55 -13.51
C VAL A 8 -9.34 2.83 -12.28
N VAL A 9 -10.58 2.32 -12.26
CA VAL A 9 -11.46 2.44 -11.08
C VAL A 9 -10.79 1.85 -9.85
N PHE A 10 -10.09 0.75 -10.03
CA PHE A 10 -9.42 0.04 -8.96
C PHE A 10 -8.20 0.79 -8.40
N PHE A 11 -7.34 1.32 -9.25
CA PHE A 11 -6.23 2.18 -8.85
C PHE A 11 -6.71 3.44 -8.14
N VAL A 12 -7.86 3.99 -8.54
CA VAL A 12 -8.45 5.14 -7.83
C VAL A 12 -8.91 4.75 -6.43
N ILE A 13 -9.57 3.60 -6.26
CA ILE A 13 -9.99 3.11 -4.95
C ILE A 13 -8.77 2.87 -4.06
N ASP A 14 -7.75 2.19 -4.56
CA ASP A 14 -6.53 1.90 -3.81
C ASP A 14 -5.76 3.19 -3.45
N PHE A 15 -5.66 4.14 -4.37
CA PHE A 15 -5.08 5.45 -4.09
C PHE A 15 -5.84 6.19 -2.99
N VAL A 16 -7.17 6.13 -2.98
CA VAL A 16 -8.01 6.74 -1.93
C VAL A 16 -7.78 6.04 -0.58
N VAL A 17 -7.74 4.71 -0.56
CA VAL A 17 -7.42 3.92 0.64
C VAL A 17 -6.04 4.35 1.17
N LEU A 18 -5.01 4.28 0.34
CA LEU A 18 -3.65 4.68 0.71
C LEU A 18 -3.60 6.15 1.17
N TYR A 19 -4.34 7.07 0.54
CA TYR A 19 -4.38 8.46 0.97
C TYR A 19 -4.85 8.62 2.43
N PHE A 20 -5.85 7.85 2.87
CA PHE A 20 -6.36 7.90 4.24
C PHE A 20 -5.50 7.13 5.25
N TYR A 21 -4.81 6.07 4.82
CA TYR A 21 -4.03 5.19 5.70
C TYR A 21 -2.51 5.45 5.69
N ILE A 22 -1.99 6.26 4.74
CA ILE A 22 -0.59 6.68 4.74
C ILE A 22 -0.34 7.55 5.96
N LYS A 23 0.53 7.05 6.85
CA LYS A 23 1.07 7.81 7.97
C LYS A 23 2.28 8.60 7.50
N LYS A 24 2.40 9.85 7.95
CA LYS A 24 3.63 10.62 7.78
C LYS A 24 4.46 10.42 9.04
N ILE A 25 5.69 9.95 8.88
CA ILE A 25 6.62 9.74 9.99
C ILE A 25 7.77 10.71 9.82
N LYS A 26 8.04 11.50 10.85
CA LYS A 26 9.21 12.35 10.93
C LYS A 26 10.40 11.50 11.32
N CYS A 27 11.48 11.56 10.55
CA CYS A 27 12.69 10.82 10.87
C CYS A 27 13.42 11.45 12.08
N PRO A 28 13.61 10.75 13.21
CA PRO A 28 14.27 11.32 14.38
C PRO A 28 15.76 11.62 14.17
N LYS A 29 16.38 11.10 13.11
CA LYS A 29 17.81 11.35 12.80
C LYS A 29 18.08 12.53 11.86
N CYS A 30 17.12 12.86 10.99
CA CYS A 30 17.35 13.85 9.93
C CYS A 30 16.16 14.78 9.71
N ASP A 31 15.16 14.71 10.59
CA ASP A 31 13.91 15.48 10.58
C ASP A 31 13.07 15.37 9.29
N ASN A 32 13.47 14.52 8.35
CA ASN A 32 12.80 14.40 7.07
C ASN A 32 11.49 13.63 7.23
N ILE A 33 10.44 14.08 6.56
CA ILE A 33 9.12 13.47 6.61
C ILE A 33 9.04 12.38 5.54
N SER A 34 8.79 11.15 5.98
CA SER A 34 8.57 10.01 5.11
C SER A 34 7.11 9.57 5.20
N LYS A 35 6.52 9.17 4.07
CA LYS A 35 5.23 8.49 4.03
C LYS A 35 5.45 7.00 4.25
N ALA A 36 4.67 6.36 5.10
CA ALA A 36 4.77 4.94 5.38
C ALA A 36 3.39 4.33 5.68
N VAL A 37 3.24 3.02 5.46
CA VAL A 37 1.98 2.28 5.66
C VAL A 37 2.29 1.07 6.55
N THR A 38 1.38 0.70 7.45
CA THR A 38 1.59 -0.47 8.32
C THR A 38 1.30 -1.77 7.59
N TYR A 39 1.88 -2.90 8.05
CA TYR A 39 1.58 -4.24 7.53
C TYR A 39 0.08 -4.57 7.54
N ARG A 40 -0.64 -4.08 8.56
CA ARG A 40 -2.08 -4.30 8.67
C ARG A 40 -2.84 -3.56 7.58
N GLU A 41 -2.51 -2.29 7.35
CA GLU A 41 -3.14 -1.46 6.32
C GLU A 41 -2.82 -1.97 4.91
N MET A 42 -1.57 -2.39 4.68
CA MET A 42 -1.15 -3.09 3.45
C MET A 42 -1.93 -4.40 3.27
N GLY A 43 -2.04 -5.23 4.31
CA GLY A 43 -2.81 -6.47 4.24
C GLY A 43 -4.29 -6.24 3.93
N MET A 44 -4.89 -5.15 4.43
CA MET A 44 -6.26 -4.76 4.10
C MET A 44 -6.40 -4.30 2.65
N SER A 45 -5.50 -3.45 2.16
CA SER A 45 -5.48 -3.05 0.74
C SER A 45 -5.29 -4.29 -0.15
N GLY A 46 -4.31 -5.13 0.15
CA GLY A 46 -4.06 -6.37 -0.57
C GLY A 46 -5.28 -7.30 -0.63
N LEU A 47 -5.97 -7.51 0.49
CA LEU A 47 -7.18 -8.33 0.54
C LEU A 47 -8.32 -7.70 -0.27
N ALA A 48 -8.54 -6.39 -0.16
CA ALA A 48 -9.55 -5.70 -0.95
C ALA A 48 -9.25 -5.81 -2.45
N LEU A 49 -7.97 -5.71 -2.82
CA LEU A 49 -7.50 -5.84 -4.19
C LEU A 49 -7.80 -7.23 -4.76
N ILE A 50 -7.51 -8.28 -3.99
CA ILE A 50 -7.82 -9.67 -4.35
C ILE A 50 -9.32 -9.89 -4.52
N LEU A 51 -10.13 -9.41 -3.57
CA LEU A 51 -11.57 -9.65 -3.58
C LEU A 51 -12.26 -9.04 -4.80
N ALA A 52 -11.86 -7.86 -5.25
CA ALA A 52 -12.50 -7.28 -6.42
C ALA A 52 -12.05 -7.90 -7.74
N TRP A 53 -10.82 -8.40 -7.83
CA TRP A 53 -10.39 -9.21 -8.97
C TRP A 53 -11.22 -10.49 -9.09
N VAL A 54 -11.40 -11.20 -7.97
CA VAL A 54 -12.29 -12.36 -7.91
C VAL A 54 -13.72 -11.99 -8.31
N ALA A 55 -14.25 -10.85 -7.82
CA ALA A 55 -15.58 -10.39 -8.18
C ALA A 55 -15.71 -10.05 -9.67
N TYR A 56 -14.68 -9.45 -10.27
CA TYR A 56 -14.62 -9.16 -11.71
C TYR A 56 -14.62 -10.45 -12.53
N ASP A 57 -13.77 -11.42 -12.19
CA ASP A 57 -13.68 -12.68 -12.92
C ASP A 57 -14.99 -13.47 -12.84
N LEU A 58 -15.64 -13.50 -11.66
CA LEU A 58 -16.97 -14.08 -11.48
C LEU A 58 -18.05 -13.36 -12.31
N TYR A 59 -18.04 -12.02 -12.34
CA TYR A 59 -19.02 -11.24 -13.08
C TYR A 59 -18.92 -11.46 -14.60
N TYR A 60 -17.70 -11.62 -15.12
CA TYR A 60 -17.46 -11.82 -16.56
C TYR A 60 -17.31 -13.30 -16.97
N GLY A 61 -17.48 -14.25 -16.05
CA GLY A 61 -17.36 -15.69 -16.32
C GLY A 61 -15.96 -16.10 -16.80
N LYS A 62 -14.92 -15.39 -16.36
CA LYS A 62 -13.53 -15.66 -16.71
C LYS A 62 -12.88 -16.60 -15.70
N PRO A 63 -11.88 -17.40 -16.11
CA PRO A 63 -11.01 -18.08 -15.15
C PRO A 63 -10.30 -17.03 -14.28
N VAL A 64 -10.08 -17.34 -13.00
CA VAL A 64 -9.41 -16.42 -12.07
C VAL A 64 -7.98 -16.17 -12.53
N GLU A 65 -7.68 -14.97 -13.03
CA GLU A 65 -6.37 -14.64 -13.60
C GLU A 65 -5.46 -14.03 -12.52
N ILE A 66 -4.42 -14.76 -12.13
CA ILE A 66 -3.50 -14.39 -11.03
C ILE A 66 -2.56 -13.22 -11.42
N LEU A 67 -2.56 -12.75 -12.67
CA LEU A 67 -1.68 -11.65 -13.11
C LEU A 67 -1.97 -10.29 -12.45
N GLY A 68 -3.19 -10.07 -11.94
CA GLY A 68 -3.49 -8.92 -11.08
C GLY A 68 -2.68 -8.92 -9.76
N TYR A 69 -2.25 -10.10 -9.30
CA TYR A 69 -1.56 -10.29 -8.03
C TYR A 69 -0.07 -9.89 -8.09
N SER A 70 0.56 -9.87 -9.27
CA SER A 70 1.99 -9.51 -9.42
C SER A 70 2.24 -8.00 -9.39
N LEU A 71 1.28 -7.17 -9.82
CA LEU A 71 1.37 -5.70 -9.71
C LEU A 71 1.21 -5.22 -8.26
N LEU A 72 0.38 -5.94 -7.49
CA LEU A 72 0.18 -5.83 -6.05
C LEU A 72 1.47 -6.02 -5.24
N ILE A 73 2.26 -7.03 -5.59
CA ILE A 73 3.54 -7.29 -4.92
C ILE A 73 4.54 -6.15 -5.19
N LEU A 74 4.45 -5.44 -6.31
CA LEU A 74 5.39 -4.38 -6.68
C LEU A 74 5.05 -3.01 -6.06
N SER A 75 3.77 -2.70 -5.82
CA SER A 75 3.36 -1.44 -5.17
C SER A 75 3.79 -1.37 -3.70
N ASP A 76 3.86 -2.51 -3.03
CA ASP A 76 4.06 -2.59 -1.60
C ASP A 76 5.54 -2.58 -1.15
N VAL A 77 6.49 -2.79 -2.07
CA VAL A 77 7.92 -2.99 -1.73
C VAL A 77 8.63 -1.72 -1.23
N TYR A 78 8.02 -0.55 -1.37
CA TYR A 78 8.72 0.73 -1.17
C TYR A 78 8.34 1.50 0.12
N LEU A 79 7.43 1.00 0.98
CA LEU A 79 6.82 1.81 2.05
C LEU A 79 6.66 1.08 3.41
N PHE A 80 7.59 0.20 3.76
CA PHE A 80 7.41 -0.71 4.90
C PHE A 80 7.65 -0.07 6.29
N LEU A 81 6.67 -0.26 7.17
CA LEU A 81 6.81 -0.20 8.63
C LEU A 81 6.92 -1.61 9.21
N TYR A 82 8.13 -2.05 9.57
CA TYR A 82 8.32 -3.31 10.29
C TYR A 82 8.62 -3.01 11.76
N LYS A 83 7.66 -3.32 12.65
CA LYS A 83 7.73 -2.98 14.09
C LYS A 83 7.91 -1.47 14.29
N ASP A 84 8.57 -1.07 15.37
CA ASP A 84 8.96 0.31 15.68
C ASP A 84 10.11 0.81 14.78
N THR A 85 10.28 0.27 13.57
CA THR A 85 11.35 0.66 12.62
C THR A 85 10.78 0.94 11.23
N PHE A 86 11.18 2.06 10.63
CA PHE A 86 10.83 2.43 9.25
C PHE A 86 12.09 2.71 8.43
N TYR A 87 12.03 2.49 7.13
CA TYR A 87 13.16 2.84 6.24
C TYR A 87 13.14 4.31 5.87
N CYS A 88 14.14 5.08 6.31
CA CYS A 88 14.29 6.47 5.89
C CYS A 88 15.11 6.55 4.60
N ARG A 89 14.48 7.03 3.51
CA ARG A 89 15.13 7.22 2.20
C ARG A 89 16.28 8.23 2.22
N HIS A 90 16.27 9.18 3.15
CA HIS A 90 17.36 10.14 3.27
C HIS A 90 18.57 9.54 3.99
N CYS A 91 18.34 8.76 5.04
CA CYS A 91 19.40 8.08 5.78
C CYS A 91 19.82 6.73 5.20
N MET A 92 19.08 6.23 4.20
CA MET A 92 19.26 4.95 3.52
C MET A 92 19.33 3.74 4.48
N LYS A 93 18.64 3.79 5.62
CA LYS A 93 18.64 2.73 6.65
C LYS A 93 17.33 2.65 7.41
N GLY A 94 17.09 1.51 8.06
CA GLY A 94 16.03 1.34 9.04
C GLY A 94 16.29 2.19 10.28
N ILE A 95 15.30 2.99 10.67
CA ILE A 95 15.38 3.91 11.82
C ILE A 95 14.23 3.58 12.76
N PRO A 96 14.52 3.40 14.07
CA PRO A 96 13.47 3.22 15.04
C PRO A 96 12.67 4.52 15.20
N PHE A 97 11.36 4.41 15.32
CA PHE A 97 10.43 5.53 15.53
C PHE A 97 9.50 5.24 16.69
N THR A 98 8.96 6.29 17.31
CA THR A 98 7.94 6.21 18.35
C THR A 98 6.61 6.80 17.86
N GLU A 99 5.52 6.66 18.63
CA GLU A 99 4.24 7.28 18.26
C GLU A 99 4.32 8.81 18.11
N GLU A 100 5.26 9.46 18.81
CA GLU A 100 5.51 10.91 18.73
C GLU A 100 6.07 11.34 17.37
N ASP A 101 6.77 10.44 16.68
CA ASP A 101 7.31 10.68 15.34
C ASP A 101 6.21 10.64 14.25
N ILE A 102 5.01 10.15 14.57
CA ILE A 102 3.89 10.04 13.62
C ILE A 102 3.15 11.37 13.54
N ILE A 103 3.29 12.04 12.41
CA ILE A 103 2.54 13.25 12.04
C ILE A 103 1.19 12.80 11.45
N LYS A 104 0.09 13.17 12.13
CA LYS A 104 -1.28 12.99 11.63
C LYS A 104 -1.56 13.80 10.37
#